data_AF-A0AAV8VDT2-F1
#
_entry.id   AF-A0AAV8VDT2-F1
#
_cell.length_a   1.000
_cell.length_b   1.000
_cell.length_c   1.000
_cell.angle_alpha   90.00
_cell.angle_beta   90.00
_cell.angle_gamma   90.00
#
_symmetry.space_group_name_H-M   'P 1'
#
loop_
_entity.id
_entity.type
_entity.pdbx_description
1 polymer ?
#
loop_
_entity_poly.entity_id
_entity_poly.type
_entity_poly.pdbx_seq_one_letter_code
_entity_poly.pdbx_strand_id
1 'polypeptide(L)'
;MSNIGGPGNCKRRVLAEIVNSILAYAAPVWADAMRMKKHKSKMLSCQRTVALRVARAYRTVSTEAVMVVARVLPIDILVEERSRIYQVGGQINNDVRRRERETSIDKWQEQWASSTKGRWTYVLIPDLKEWTKRGHGEVSYQVAQFLTGHGNFKAFLSKIGKAEDEQCIYCDGRDTAEHTIYECIRWEAYRGYMEMAVGQVLTPQNTISLALEGQRAWEDIMGTIEKVMTLKEQDFRRRGM
;
A
#
# COMPACT_ATOMS: atom_id res chain seq x y z
N MET A 1 -1.72 12.49 13.99
CA MET A 1 -0.24 12.51 14.05
C MET A 1 0.31 11.88 12.80
N SER A 2 1.03 12.66 12.01
CA SER A 2 1.71 12.19 10.79
C SER A 2 2.74 11.14 11.16
N ASN A 3 2.79 10.03 10.42
CA ASN A 3 3.64 8.89 10.75
C ASN A 3 5.07 9.08 10.23
N ILE A 4 5.66 10.24 10.55
CA ILE A 4 6.89 10.78 9.95
C ILE A 4 8.13 10.36 10.76
N GLY A 5 8.00 10.14 12.08
CA GLY A 5 9.08 9.68 12.95
C GLY A 5 9.08 8.18 13.24
N GLY A 6 10.18 7.68 13.83
CA GLY A 6 10.34 6.30 14.30
C GLY A 6 10.93 5.34 13.27
N PRO A 7 10.87 4.01 13.52
CA PRO A 7 11.49 3.00 12.66
C PRO A 7 10.96 3.04 11.22
N GLY A 8 11.82 2.73 10.24
CA GLY A 8 11.46 2.59 8.82
C GLY A 8 10.53 1.41 8.53
N ASN A 9 10.11 1.25 7.27
CA ASN A 9 9.11 0.25 6.88
C ASN A 9 9.58 -1.17 7.18
N CYS A 10 10.85 -1.50 6.87
CA CYS A 10 11.40 -2.84 7.10
C CYS A 10 11.35 -3.27 8.57
N LYS A 11 11.74 -2.38 9.50
CA LYS A 11 11.70 -2.67 10.94
C LYS A 11 10.26 -2.87 11.44
N ARG A 12 9.32 -2.05 10.96
CA ARG A 12 7.90 -2.20 11.31
C ARG A 12 7.30 -3.49 10.77
N ARG A 13 7.72 -3.93 9.58
CA ARG A 13 7.25 -5.18 8.97
C ARG A 13 7.67 -6.39 9.79
N VAL A 14 8.90 -6.42 10.32
CA VAL A 14 9.34 -7.48 11.24
C VAL A 14 8.44 -7.54 12.48
N LEU A 15 8.13 -6.39 13.09
CA LEU A 15 7.18 -6.33 14.22
C LEU A 15 5.77 -6.80 13.83
N ALA A 16 5.33 -6.49 12.60
CA ALA A 16 4.04 -6.95 12.09
C ALA A 16 3.98 -8.48 11.92
N GLU A 17 5.07 -9.11 11.49
CA GLU A 17 5.16 -10.57 11.40
C GLU A 17 5.03 -11.25 12.77
N ILE A 18 5.57 -10.64 13.84
CA ILE A 18 5.38 -11.13 15.21
C ILE A 18 3.89 -11.05 15.60
N VAL A 19 3.24 -9.91 15.35
CA VAL A 19 1.81 -9.75 15.66
C VAL A 19 0.96 -10.75 14.87
N ASN A 20 1.22 -10.92 13.57
CA ASN A 20 0.55 -11.92 12.74
C ASN A 20 0.78 -13.34 13.28
N SER A 21 1.97 -13.62 13.82
CA SER A 21 2.29 -14.91 14.39
C SER A 21 1.52 -15.21 15.66
N ILE A 22 1.33 -14.21 16.53
CA ILE A 22 0.49 -14.29 17.72
C ILE A 22 -0.99 -14.43 17.32
N LEU A 23 -1.46 -13.59 16.40
CA LEU A 23 -2.87 -13.59 15.96
C LEU A 23 -3.27 -14.91 15.32
N ALA A 24 -2.38 -15.55 14.56
CA ALA A 24 -2.63 -16.81 13.91
C ALA A 24 -2.03 -18.01 14.68
N TYR A 25 -1.82 -17.86 15.98
CA TYR A 25 -1.42 -18.96 16.86
C TYR A 25 -2.54 -20.00 16.95
N ALA A 26 -2.19 -21.29 16.94
CA ALA A 26 -3.13 -22.41 16.92
C ALA A 26 -4.21 -22.30 15.83
N ALA A 27 -3.91 -21.60 14.72
CA ALA A 27 -4.81 -21.43 13.57
C ALA A 27 -5.55 -22.71 13.13
N PRO A 28 -4.91 -23.91 13.08
CA PRO A 28 -5.61 -25.13 12.69
C PRO A 28 -6.82 -25.50 13.55
N VAL A 29 -6.86 -25.05 14.81
CA VAL A 29 -7.96 -25.35 15.75
C VAL A 29 -9.18 -24.48 15.51
N TRP A 30 -8.99 -23.24 15.04
CA TRP A 30 -10.06 -22.25 14.94
C TRP A 30 -10.22 -21.63 13.55
N ALA A 31 -9.48 -22.08 12.54
CA ALA A 31 -9.56 -21.55 11.18
C ALA A 31 -11.00 -21.54 10.64
N ASP A 32 -11.81 -22.55 10.95
CA ASP A 32 -13.21 -22.60 10.54
C ASP A 32 -14.08 -21.48 11.16
N ALA A 33 -13.70 -20.94 12.30
CA ALA A 33 -14.38 -19.77 12.89
C ALA A 33 -14.26 -18.52 11.99
N MET A 34 -13.23 -18.44 11.14
CA MET A 34 -13.05 -17.33 10.19
C MET A 34 -14.05 -17.34 9.03
N ARG A 35 -14.82 -18.42 8.84
CA ARG A 35 -15.97 -18.45 7.92
C ARG A 35 -17.03 -17.42 8.31
N MET A 36 -17.14 -17.09 9.61
CA MET A 36 -18.07 -16.08 10.08
C MET A 36 -17.54 -14.67 9.81
N LYS A 37 -18.28 -13.90 8.98
CA LYS A 37 -17.94 -12.53 8.60
C LYS A 37 -17.59 -11.64 9.79
N LYS A 38 -18.32 -11.76 10.91
CA LYS A 38 -18.08 -10.99 12.15
C LYS A 38 -16.68 -11.23 12.71
N HIS A 39 -16.21 -12.48 12.73
CA HIS A 39 -14.89 -12.84 13.23
C HIS A 39 -13.79 -12.34 12.29
N LYS A 40 -13.97 -12.56 10.98
CA LYS A 40 -13.07 -12.02 9.95
C LYS A 40 -12.93 -10.50 10.07
N SER A 41 -14.04 -9.76 10.16
CA SER A 41 -14.00 -8.30 10.29
C SER A 41 -13.29 -7.83 11.57
N LYS A 42 -13.53 -8.49 12.71
CA LYS A 42 -12.87 -8.14 13.99
C LYS A 42 -11.35 -8.36 13.90
N MET A 43 -10.92 -9.51 13.38
CA MET A 43 -9.50 -9.85 13.24
C MET A 43 -8.79 -8.92 12.24
N LEU A 44 -9.42 -8.63 11.10
CA LEU A 44 -8.89 -7.68 10.13
C LEU A 44 -8.76 -6.27 10.72
N SER A 45 -9.69 -5.84 11.58
CA SER A 45 -9.58 -4.54 12.26
C SER A 45 -8.36 -4.46 13.18
N CYS A 46 -8.00 -5.55 13.87
CA CYS A 46 -6.79 -5.61 14.68
C CYS A 46 -5.54 -5.54 13.80
N GLN A 47 -5.46 -6.39 12.78
CA GLN A 47 -4.32 -6.44 11.86
C GLN A 47 -4.12 -5.12 11.09
N ARG A 48 -5.22 -4.47 10.68
CA ARG A 48 -5.24 -3.17 10.02
C ARG A 48 -4.48 -2.10 10.81
N THR A 49 -4.57 -2.11 12.13
CA THR A 49 -3.87 -1.14 12.99
C THR A 49 -2.36 -1.23 12.79
N VAL A 50 -1.83 -2.45 12.68
CA VAL A 50 -0.41 -2.70 12.43
C VAL A 50 -0.05 -2.37 10.98
N ALA A 51 -0.87 -2.78 10.01
CA ALA A 51 -0.64 -2.49 8.60
C ALA A 51 -0.56 -0.97 8.31
N LEU A 52 -1.42 -0.17 8.95
CA LEU A 52 -1.35 1.30 8.89
C LEU A 52 -0.01 1.85 9.39
N ARG A 53 0.58 1.23 10.41
CA ARG A 53 1.89 1.63 10.93
C ARG A 53 3.01 1.23 9.98
N VAL A 54 2.97 0.02 9.43
CA VAL A 54 3.95 -0.46 8.42
C VAL A 54 3.91 0.44 7.18
N ALA A 55 2.73 0.62 6.58
CA ALA A 55 2.53 1.45 5.41
C ALA A 55 2.74 2.95 5.66
N ARG A 56 2.81 3.40 6.92
CA ARG A 56 2.88 4.83 7.29
C ARG A 56 1.68 5.65 6.77
N ALA A 57 0.56 4.99 6.50
CA ALA A 57 -0.60 5.56 5.84
C ALA A 57 -1.59 6.21 6.82
N TYR A 58 -2.49 7.05 6.29
CA TYR A 58 -3.57 7.66 7.07
C TYR A 58 -4.60 6.63 7.56
N ARG A 59 -5.18 6.86 8.74
CA ARG A 59 -6.17 5.96 9.37
C ARG A 59 -7.44 5.73 8.54
N THR A 60 -7.72 6.59 7.56
CA THR A 60 -8.90 6.54 6.68
C THR A 60 -8.69 5.67 5.43
N VAL A 61 -7.45 5.28 5.10
CA VAL A 61 -7.14 4.41 3.96
C VAL A 61 -7.84 3.06 4.12
N SER A 62 -8.56 2.55 3.12
CA SER A 62 -9.29 1.27 3.21
C SER A 62 -8.42 0.08 3.65
N THR A 63 -9.01 -0.96 4.26
CA THR A 63 -8.25 -2.13 4.75
C THR A 63 -7.58 -2.85 3.59
N GLU A 64 -8.28 -2.96 2.48
CA GLU A 64 -7.84 -3.61 1.26
C GLU A 64 -6.56 -2.93 0.73
N ALA A 65 -6.58 -1.61 0.54
CA ALA A 65 -5.40 -0.85 0.10
C ALA A 65 -4.23 -0.89 1.10
N VAL A 66 -4.48 -0.71 2.40
CA VAL A 66 -3.36 -0.64 3.37
C VAL A 66 -2.64 -1.97 3.50
N MET A 67 -3.35 -3.09 3.38
CA MET A 67 -2.75 -4.42 3.42
C MET A 67 -1.82 -4.63 2.22
N VAL A 68 -2.23 -4.17 1.03
CA VAL A 68 -1.40 -4.18 -0.18
C VAL A 68 -0.16 -3.31 0.00
N VAL A 69 -0.32 -2.04 0.38
CA VAL A 69 0.80 -1.11 0.57
C VAL A 69 1.79 -1.62 1.63
N ALA A 70 1.28 -2.21 2.71
CA ALA A 70 2.10 -2.78 3.79
C ALA A 70 2.73 -4.14 3.45
N ARG A 71 2.34 -4.79 2.35
CA ARG A 71 2.68 -6.18 1.97
C ARG A 71 2.30 -7.19 3.06
N VAL A 72 1.19 -6.97 3.74
CA VAL A 72 0.73 -7.86 4.82
C VAL A 72 -0.40 -8.72 4.27
N LEU A 73 -0.24 -10.05 4.32
CA LEU A 73 -1.28 -10.98 3.93
C LEU A 73 -2.49 -10.85 4.88
N PRO A 74 -3.73 -10.70 4.36
CA PRO A 74 -4.94 -10.67 5.19
C PRO A 74 -5.02 -11.84 6.16
N ILE A 75 -5.32 -11.56 7.42
CA ILE A 75 -5.26 -12.55 8.52
C ILE A 75 -6.17 -13.74 8.27
N ASP A 76 -7.31 -13.56 7.61
CA ASP A 76 -8.20 -14.67 7.23
C ASP A 76 -7.52 -15.63 6.26
N ILE A 77 -6.80 -15.12 5.26
CA ILE A 77 -6.05 -15.95 4.32
C ILE A 77 -4.82 -16.57 5.02
N LEU A 78 -4.14 -15.83 5.87
CA LEU A 78 -2.98 -16.33 6.63
C LEU A 78 -3.34 -17.47 7.58
N VAL A 79 -4.50 -17.39 8.24
CA VAL A 79 -4.99 -18.44 9.15
C VAL A 79 -5.32 -19.70 8.37
N GLU A 80 -5.99 -19.58 7.22
CA GLU A 80 -6.23 -20.71 6.33
C GLU A 80 -4.92 -21.33 5.83
N GLU A 81 -3.93 -20.52 5.42
CA GLU A 81 -2.60 -20.99 5.01
C GLU A 81 -1.96 -21.85 6.11
N ARG A 82 -1.96 -21.36 7.35
CA ARG A 82 -1.39 -22.09 8.49
C ARG A 82 -2.15 -23.38 8.79
N SER A 83 -3.47 -23.37 8.62
CA SER A 83 -4.29 -24.56 8.77
C SER A 83 -3.95 -25.62 7.70
N ARG A 84 -3.85 -25.22 6.43
CA ARG A 84 -3.48 -26.13 5.33
C ARG A 84 -2.08 -26.70 5.53
N ILE A 85 -1.09 -25.87 5.89
CA ILE A 85 0.27 -26.35 6.19
C ILE A 85 0.27 -27.37 7.33
N TYR A 86 -0.50 -27.14 8.40
CA TYR A 86 -0.57 -28.07 9.53
C TYR A 86 -1.18 -29.43 9.14
N GLN A 87 -2.19 -29.42 8.27
CA GLN A 87 -2.85 -30.64 7.78
C GLN A 87 -1.93 -31.54 6.96
N VAL A 88 -0.87 -31.00 6.35
CA VAL A 88 0.18 -31.79 5.66
C VAL A 88 0.98 -32.67 6.63
N GLY A 89 1.00 -32.34 7.93
CA GLY A 89 1.61 -33.17 8.97
C GLY A 89 3.14 -33.27 8.88
N GLY A 90 3.69 -34.46 9.10
CA GLY A 90 5.16 -34.68 9.21
C GLY A 90 5.98 -34.43 7.93
N GLN A 91 5.33 -34.07 6.81
CA GLN A 91 5.98 -33.83 5.52
C GLN A 91 6.19 -32.33 5.20
N ILE A 92 6.01 -31.44 6.19
CA ILE A 92 6.21 -30.00 5.99
C ILE A 92 7.66 -29.72 5.62
N ASN A 93 7.87 -29.20 4.41
CA ASN A 93 9.15 -28.69 3.93
C ASN A 93 8.99 -27.29 3.29
N ASN A 94 10.08 -26.73 2.81
CA ASN A 94 10.07 -25.38 2.20
C ASN A 94 9.22 -25.32 0.92
N ASP A 95 9.17 -26.39 0.13
CA ASP A 95 8.34 -26.43 -1.08
C ASP A 95 6.85 -26.42 -0.76
N VAL A 96 6.42 -27.15 0.27
CA VAL A 96 5.04 -27.10 0.77
C VAL A 96 4.70 -25.69 1.20
N ARG A 97 5.54 -25.05 2.03
CA ARG A 97 5.32 -23.67 2.49
C ARG A 97 5.24 -22.68 1.33
N ARG A 98 6.08 -22.85 0.31
CA ARG A 98 6.09 -22.01 -0.89
C ARG A 98 4.80 -22.16 -1.70
N ARG A 99 4.35 -23.40 -1.98
CA ARG A 99 3.10 -23.67 -2.72
C ARG A 99 1.88 -23.14 -1.98
N GLU A 100 1.83 -23.33 -0.66
CA GLU A 100 0.74 -22.82 0.17
C GLU A 100 0.71 -21.29 0.19
N ARG A 101 1.90 -20.65 0.21
CA ARG A 101 2.00 -19.19 0.06
C ARG A 101 1.56 -18.71 -1.32
N GLU A 102 1.93 -19.40 -2.39
CA GLU A 102 1.46 -19.08 -3.75
C GLU A 102 -0.07 -19.12 -3.83
N THR A 103 -0.68 -20.18 -3.29
CA THR A 103 -2.14 -20.33 -3.18
C THR A 103 -2.79 -19.17 -2.41
N SER A 104 -2.19 -18.77 -1.29
CA SER A 104 -2.67 -17.62 -0.49
C SER A 104 -2.55 -16.29 -1.24
N ILE A 105 -1.48 -16.09 -1.99
CA ILE A 105 -1.30 -14.88 -2.81
C ILE A 105 -2.33 -14.86 -3.95
N ASP A 106 -2.63 -15.99 -4.59
CA ASP A 106 -3.65 -16.07 -5.64
C ASP A 106 -5.04 -15.72 -5.09
N LYS A 107 -5.42 -16.29 -3.95
CA LYS A 107 -6.67 -15.93 -3.26
C LYS A 107 -6.70 -14.44 -2.87
N TRP A 108 -5.57 -13.87 -2.46
CA TRP A 108 -5.49 -12.45 -2.14
C TRP A 108 -5.63 -11.57 -3.41
N GLN A 109 -5.02 -11.99 -4.51
CA GLN A 109 -5.11 -11.32 -5.81
C GLN A 109 -6.56 -11.26 -6.31
N GLU A 110 -7.33 -12.34 -6.18
CA GLU A 110 -8.75 -12.37 -6.53
C GLU A 110 -9.58 -11.40 -5.66
N GLN A 111 -9.33 -11.36 -4.35
CA GLN A 111 -9.98 -10.40 -3.45
C GLN A 111 -9.61 -8.96 -3.80
N TRP A 112 -8.36 -8.72 -4.23
CA TRP A 112 -7.90 -7.39 -4.60
C TRP A 112 -8.49 -6.91 -5.92
N ALA A 113 -8.57 -7.78 -6.92
CA ALA A 113 -9.21 -7.51 -8.20
C ALA A 113 -10.71 -7.21 -8.08
N SER A 114 -11.42 -7.94 -7.21
CA SER A 114 -12.87 -7.79 -7.01
C SER A 114 -13.27 -6.66 -6.05
N SER A 115 -12.32 -6.10 -5.29
CA SER A 115 -12.61 -5.04 -4.32
C SER A 115 -13.00 -3.72 -4.99
N THR A 116 -14.08 -3.11 -4.50
CA THR A 116 -14.49 -1.74 -4.85
C THR A 116 -13.72 -0.66 -4.08
N LYS A 117 -12.92 -1.04 -3.08
CA LYS A 117 -12.13 -0.12 -2.24
C LYS A 117 -10.68 -0.11 -2.66
N GLY A 118 -10.03 1.04 -2.51
CA GLY A 118 -8.60 1.18 -2.83
C GLY A 118 -8.32 1.23 -4.34
N ARG A 119 -9.29 1.62 -5.16
CA ARG A 119 -9.18 1.52 -6.63
C ARG A 119 -7.99 2.27 -7.21
N TRP A 120 -7.65 3.45 -6.67
CA TRP A 120 -6.42 4.16 -7.03
C TRP A 120 -5.16 3.32 -6.77
N THR A 121 -5.05 2.73 -5.57
CA THR A 121 -3.95 1.83 -5.22
C THR A 121 -3.91 0.61 -6.15
N TYR A 122 -5.06 0.11 -6.62
CA TYR A 122 -5.08 -1.02 -7.57
C TYR A 122 -4.57 -0.62 -8.94
N VAL A 123 -4.90 0.59 -9.43
CA VAL A 123 -4.36 1.09 -10.70
C VAL A 123 -2.84 1.07 -10.68
N LEU A 124 -2.25 1.49 -9.55
CA LEU A 124 -0.81 1.50 -9.35
C LEU A 124 -0.24 0.08 -9.10
N ILE A 125 -0.89 -0.73 -8.27
CA ILE A 125 -0.41 -2.04 -7.81
C ILE A 125 -1.47 -3.11 -8.15
N PRO A 126 -1.63 -3.48 -9.43
CA PRO A 126 -2.59 -4.50 -9.82
C PRO A 126 -2.08 -5.91 -9.50
N ASP A 127 -0.77 -6.16 -9.60
CA ASP A 127 -0.15 -7.47 -9.35
C ASP A 127 0.49 -7.53 -7.95
N LEU A 128 -0.05 -8.38 -7.09
CA LEU A 128 0.45 -8.58 -5.73
C LEU A 128 1.70 -9.47 -5.68
N LYS A 129 1.93 -10.37 -6.64
CA LYS A 129 3.12 -11.24 -6.65
C LYS A 129 4.38 -10.41 -6.81
N GLU A 130 4.42 -9.57 -7.83
CA GLU A 130 5.55 -8.66 -8.10
C GLU A 130 5.78 -7.72 -6.91
N TRP A 131 4.72 -7.06 -6.45
CA TRP A 131 4.80 -6.13 -5.34
C TRP A 131 5.30 -6.81 -4.06
N THR A 132 4.76 -7.97 -3.69
CA THR A 132 5.12 -8.64 -2.42
C THR A 132 6.47 -9.32 -2.45
N LYS A 133 7.02 -9.65 -3.62
CA LYS A 133 8.34 -10.29 -3.76
C LYS A 133 9.51 -9.32 -3.79
N ARG A 134 9.29 -8.03 -4.06
CA ARG A 134 10.37 -7.05 -4.16
C ARG A 134 11.32 -7.07 -2.95
N GLY A 135 12.62 -7.14 -3.23
CA GLY A 135 13.69 -7.12 -2.22
C GLY A 135 14.13 -5.72 -1.81
N HIS A 136 13.59 -4.69 -2.45
CA HIS A 136 14.09 -3.33 -2.42
C HIS A 136 12.91 -2.34 -2.31
N GLY A 137 13.22 -1.05 -2.13
CA GLY A 137 12.20 0.01 -2.09
C GLY A 137 11.31 0.05 -0.83
N GLU A 138 11.61 0.98 0.09
CA GLU A 138 10.76 1.27 1.24
C GLU A 138 9.61 2.23 0.88
N VAL A 139 8.48 2.07 1.57
CA VAL A 139 7.35 3.02 1.50
C VAL A 139 7.49 4.02 2.63
N SER A 140 7.83 5.26 2.29
CA SER A 140 7.80 6.40 3.21
C SER A 140 6.37 6.91 3.45
N TYR A 141 6.23 7.89 4.34
CA TYR A 141 4.94 8.56 4.57
C TYR A 141 4.42 9.23 3.29
N GLN A 142 5.28 9.91 2.55
CA GLN A 142 4.94 10.61 1.31
C GLN A 142 4.58 9.63 0.19
N VAL A 143 5.35 8.55 0.01
CA VAL A 143 5.00 7.49 -0.95
C VAL A 143 3.66 6.85 -0.58
N ALA A 144 3.38 6.63 0.71
CA ALA A 144 2.09 6.12 1.13
C ALA A 144 0.93 7.05 0.77
N GLN A 145 1.12 8.38 0.80
CA GLN A 145 0.10 9.32 0.34
C GLN A 145 -0.18 9.15 -1.14
N PHE A 146 0.87 9.11 -1.96
CA PHE A 146 0.76 8.86 -3.39
C PHE A 146 0.05 7.53 -3.68
N LEU A 147 0.52 6.42 -3.10
CA LEU A 147 -0.04 5.08 -3.35
C LEU A 147 -1.51 4.95 -2.94
N THR A 148 -1.96 5.73 -1.95
CA THR A 148 -3.32 5.60 -1.41
C THR A 148 -4.26 6.71 -1.87
N GLY A 149 -3.75 7.78 -2.48
CA GLY A 149 -4.53 8.97 -2.80
C GLY A 149 -5.03 9.72 -1.56
N HIS A 150 -4.44 9.46 -0.39
CA HIS A 150 -4.80 10.10 0.87
C HIS A 150 -3.70 11.05 1.30
N GLY A 151 -4.05 12.29 1.67
CA GLY A 151 -3.06 13.28 2.05
C GLY A 151 -3.45 14.68 1.63
N ASN A 152 -2.46 15.49 1.26
CA ASN A 152 -2.68 16.85 0.80
C ASN A 152 -3.14 16.86 -0.65
N PHE A 153 -4.32 16.29 -0.90
CA PHE A 153 -5.01 16.31 -2.18
C PHE A 153 -6.39 16.91 -1.92
N LYS A 154 -6.74 18.05 -2.52
CA LYS A 154 -8.04 18.70 -2.24
C LYS A 154 -9.24 17.80 -2.56
N ALA A 155 -9.15 16.90 -3.55
CA ALA A 155 -10.18 15.89 -3.79
C ALA A 155 -10.39 14.96 -2.58
N PHE A 156 -9.31 14.56 -1.89
CA PHE A 156 -9.41 13.79 -0.65
C PHE A 156 -9.84 14.65 0.54
N LEU A 157 -9.30 15.88 0.67
CA LEU A 157 -9.63 16.77 1.79
C LEU A 157 -11.09 17.18 1.76
N SER A 158 -11.66 17.51 0.60
CA SER A 158 -13.08 17.82 0.44
C SER A 158 -13.96 16.61 0.82
N LYS A 159 -13.60 15.41 0.37
CA LYS A 159 -14.27 14.15 0.77
C LYS A 159 -14.34 13.93 2.29
N ILE A 160 -13.39 14.45 3.06
CA ILE A 160 -13.38 14.37 4.53
C ILE A 160 -13.79 15.67 5.23
N GLY A 161 -14.36 16.64 4.50
CA GLY A 161 -14.87 17.90 5.04
C GLY A 161 -13.78 18.88 5.48
N LYS A 162 -12.60 18.83 4.87
CA LYS A 162 -11.43 19.69 5.20
C LYS A 162 -11.04 20.69 4.11
N ALA A 163 -11.68 20.64 2.95
CA ALA A 163 -11.52 21.62 1.89
C ALA A 163 -12.89 21.94 1.29
N GLU A 164 -13.09 23.19 0.87
CA GLU A 164 -14.36 23.67 0.30
C GLU A 164 -14.60 23.12 -1.11
N ASP A 165 -13.51 22.90 -1.86
CA ASP A 165 -13.54 22.44 -3.22
C ASP A 165 -12.42 21.41 -3.50
N GLU A 166 -12.41 20.84 -4.69
CA GLU A 166 -11.46 19.82 -5.12
C GLU A 166 -10.41 20.34 -6.12
N GLN A 167 -10.36 21.63 -6.41
CA GLN A 167 -9.48 22.25 -7.42
C GLN A 167 -8.03 22.34 -6.93
N CYS A 168 -7.09 22.05 -7.82
CA CYS A 168 -5.66 22.13 -7.56
C CYS A 168 -5.22 23.56 -7.26
N ILE A 169 -4.34 23.73 -6.27
CA ILE A 169 -3.85 25.05 -5.87
C ILE A 169 -2.89 25.70 -6.90
N TYR A 170 -2.56 24.97 -7.97
CA TYR A 170 -1.59 25.36 -8.99
C TYR A 170 -2.19 25.50 -10.40
N CYS A 171 -3.38 24.94 -10.64
CA CYS A 171 -4.04 24.93 -11.95
C CYS A 171 -5.52 24.51 -11.84
N ASP A 172 -6.25 24.48 -12.94
CA ASP A 172 -7.70 24.20 -12.96
C ASP A 172 -8.08 22.71 -12.88
N GLY A 173 -7.09 21.82 -12.74
CA GLY A 173 -7.33 20.39 -12.59
C GLY A 173 -7.93 20.01 -11.22
N ARG A 174 -8.58 18.83 -11.17
CA ARG A 174 -9.03 18.22 -9.91
C ARG A 174 -7.83 17.67 -9.14
N ASP A 175 -7.64 18.10 -7.89
CA ASP A 175 -6.46 17.79 -7.09
C ASP A 175 -6.47 16.37 -6.53
N THR A 176 -6.07 15.41 -7.35
CA THR A 176 -5.87 14.00 -6.99
C THR A 176 -4.38 13.64 -6.97
N ALA A 177 -4.04 12.45 -6.47
CA ALA A 177 -2.69 11.90 -6.61
C ALA A 177 -2.31 11.69 -8.08
N GLU A 178 -3.29 11.27 -8.90
CA GLU A 178 -3.13 11.12 -10.34
C GLU A 178 -2.74 12.45 -10.98
N HIS A 179 -3.57 13.48 -10.77
CA HIS A 179 -3.32 14.81 -11.28
C HIS A 179 -1.95 15.34 -10.83
N THR A 180 -1.65 15.22 -9.53
CA THR A 180 -0.39 15.72 -8.96
C THR A 180 0.84 15.11 -9.65
N ILE A 181 0.84 13.78 -9.89
CA ILE A 181 2.02 13.06 -10.41
C ILE A 181 2.03 12.92 -11.92
N TYR A 182 0.90 13.00 -12.63
CA TYR A 182 0.81 12.74 -14.07
C TYR A 182 0.34 13.93 -14.93
N GLU A 183 -0.28 14.96 -14.36
CA GLU A 183 -0.91 16.03 -15.16
C GLU A 183 -0.48 17.44 -14.77
N CYS A 184 -0.31 17.71 -13.48
CA CYS A 184 -0.19 19.06 -12.94
C CYS A 184 1.07 19.76 -13.48
N ILE A 185 0.87 20.95 -14.07
CA ILE A 185 1.93 21.77 -14.66
C ILE A 185 3.03 22.15 -13.65
N ARG A 186 2.67 22.29 -12.37
CA ARG A 186 3.63 22.62 -11.29
C ARG A 186 4.78 21.62 -11.19
N TRP A 187 4.51 20.35 -11.54
CA TRP A 187 5.40 19.22 -11.33
C TRP A 187 5.97 18.65 -12.62
N GLU A 188 5.76 19.31 -13.77
CA GLU A 188 6.21 18.85 -15.08
C GLU A 188 7.71 18.54 -15.13
N ALA A 189 8.57 19.43 -14.62
CA ALA A 189 10.02 19.19 -14.59
C ALA A 189 10.42 17.97 -13.75
N TYR A 190 9.71 17.68 -12.65
CA TYR A 190 9.93 16.50 -11.84
C TYR A 190 9.46 15.23 -12.55
N ARG A 191 8.33 15.31 -13.26
CA ARG A 191 7.81 14.24 -14.11
C ARG A 191 8.81 13.88 -15.21
N GLY A 192 9.29 14.88 -15.95
CA GLY A 192 10.27 14.70 -17.01
C GLY A 192 11.60 14.11 -16.52
N TYR A 193 12.05 14.45 -15.31
CA TYR A 193 13.21 13.81 -14.70
C TYR A 193 12.99 12.31 -14.48
N MET A 194 11.84 11.91 -13.91
CA MET A 194 11.54 10.50 -13.70
C MET A 194 11.43 9.74 -15.03
N GLU A 195 10.76 10.32 -16.03
CA GLU A 195 10.60 9.74 -17.37
C GLU A 195 11.94 9.56 -18.09
N MET A 196 12.82 10.55 -17.99
CA MET A 196 14.18 10.47 -18.53
C MET A 196 15.01 9.38 -17.82
N ALA A 197 14.88 9.25 -16.49
CA ALA A 197 15.63 8.27 -15.71
C ALA A 197 15.25 6.82 -16.09
N VAL A 198 13.98 6.57 -16.41
CA VAL A 198 13.46 5.24 -16.76
C VAL A 198 13.34 5.02 -18.28
N GLY A 199 13.59 6.06 -19.08
CA GLY A 199 13.51 6.02 -20.54
C GLY A 199 12.10 5.84 -21.10
N GLN A 200 11.05 6.10 -20.31
CA GLN A 200 9.65 5.88 -20.69
C GLN A 200 8.74 6.94 -20.08
N VAL A 201 7.64 7.26 -20.77
CA VAL A 201 6.58 8.12 -20.24
C VAL A 201 5.90 7.43 -19.06
N LEU A 202 5.71 8.17 -17.97
CA LEU A 202 5.10 7.64 -16.76
C LEU A 202 3.58 7.74 -16.85
N THR A 203 2.92 6.63 -16.53
CA THR A 203 1.47 6.52 -16.40
C THR A 203 1.14 5.86 -15.07
N PRO A 204 -0.08 6.03 -14.52
CA PRO A 204 -0.50 5.29 -13.34
C PRO A 204 -0.27 3.77 -13.47
N GLN A 205 -0.45 3.20 -14.66
CA GLN A 205 -0.41 1.77 -14.91
C GLN A 205 1.01 1.19 -14.96
N ASN A 206 2.01 1.98 -15.37
CA ASN A 206 3.41 1.49 -15.49
C ASN A 206 4.33 1.98 -14.38
N THR A 207 3.94 2.97 -13.57
CA THR A 207 4.85 3.61 -12.60
C THR A 207 5.43 2.61 -11.61
N ILE A 208 4.60 1.71 -11.08
CA ILE A 208 5.07 0.72 -10.12
C ILE A 208 5.88 -0.38 -10.82
N SER A 209 5.46 -0.86 -11.99
CA SER A 209 6.23 -1.89 -12.70
C SER A 209 7.64 -1.40 -13.02
N LEU A 210 7.77 -0.15 -13.51
CA LEU A 210 9.06 0.48 -13.78
C LEU A 210 9.88 0.66 -12.49
N ALA A 211 9.25 1.10 -11.39
CA ALA A 211 9.92 1.23 -10.11
C ALA A 211 10.44 -0.11 -9.56
N LEU A 212 9.80 -1.23 -9.91
CA LEU A 212 10.19 -2.57 -9.46
C LEU A 212 11.33 -3.19 -10.27
N GLU A 213 11.74 -2.60 -11.40
CA GLU A 213 12.84 -3.13 -12.23
C GLU A 213 14.19 -3.10 -11.50
N GLY A 214 14.36 -2.22 -10.51
CA GLY A 214 15.55 -2.21 -9.67
C GLY A 214 15.56 -1.09 -8.65
N GLN A 215 16.50 -1.19 -7.70
CA GLN A 215 16.65 -0.20 -6.61
C GLN A 215 16.87 1.23 -7.14
N ARG A 216 17.63 1.39 -8.23
CA ARG A 216 17.85 2.71 -8.85
C ARG A 216 16.58 3.30 -9.43
N ALA A 217 15.81 2.52 -10.20
CA ALA A 217 14.53 2.96 -10.75
C ALA A 217 13.53 3.32 -9.63
N TRP A 218 13.51 2.53 -8.55
CA TRP A 218 12.74 2.86 -7.36
C TRP A 218 13.16 4.20 -6.76
N GLU A 219 14.45 4.43 -6.56
CA GLU A 219 14.98 5.67 -5.99
C GLU A 219 14.66 6.89 -6.88
N ASP A 220 14.86 6.77 -8.19
CA ASP A 220 14.60 7.84 -9.15
C ASP A 220 13.11 8.21 -9.18
N ILE A 221 12.20 7.22 -9.23
CA ILE A 221 10.75 7.46 -9.23
C ILE A 221 10.26 7.88 -7.84
N MET A 222 10.40 7.01 -6.84
CA MET A 222 9.79 7.23 -5.53
C MET A 222 10.46 8.37 -4.78
N GLY A 223 11.78 8.55 -4.90
CA GLY A 223 12.47 9.70 -4.32
C GLY A 223 12.00 11.04 -4.91
N THR A 224 11.71 11.06 -6.21
CA THR A 224 11.14 12.24 -6.87
C THR A 224 9.69 12.49 -6.43
N ILE A 225 8.86 11.45 -6.35
CA ILE A 225 7.49 11.55 -5.80
C ILE A 225 7.52 12.05 -4.35
N GLU A 226 8.43 11.55 -3.52
CA GLU A 226 8.62 12.02 -2.15
C GLU A 226 8.92 13.52 -2.09
N LYS A 227 9.78 14.02 -3.00
CA LYS A 227 10.11 15.43 -3.09
C LYS A 227 8.91 16.27 -3.53
N VAL A 228 8.16 15.83 -4.55
CA VAL A 228 6.92 16.48 -4.99
C VAL A 228 5.91 16.57 -3.84
N MET A 229 5.64 15.45 -3.17
CA MET A 229 4.69 15.41 -2.05
C MET A 229 5.13 16.27 -0.87
N THR A 230 6.43 16.34 -0.59
CA THR A 230 6.98 17.19 0.48
C THR A 230 6.83 18.67 0.16
N LEU A 231 7.15 19.08 -1.08
CA LEU A 231 6.99 20.47 -1.52
C LEU A 231 5.51 20.88 -1.53
N LYS A 232 4.63 20.00 -2.03
CA LYS A 232 3.19 20.23 -2.01
C LYS A 232 2.68 20.43 -0.58
N GLU A 233 3.11 19.60 0.38
CA GLU A 233 2.75 19.77 1.78
C GLU A 233 3.22 21.12 2.36
N GLN A 234 4.41 21.59 1.98
CA GLN A 234 4.89 22.91 2.40
C GLN A 234 4.02 24.04 1.82
N ASP A 235 3.62 23.93 0.56
CA ASP A 235 2.77 24.94 -0.09
C ASP A 235 1.36 24.98 0.51
N PHE A 236 0.78 23.83 0.87
CA PHE A 236 -0.48 23.77 1.61
C PHE A 236 -0.37 24.50 2.96
N ARG A 237 0.68 24.21 3.74
CA ARG A 237 0.92 24.88 5.03
C ARG A 237 1.10 26.39 4.88
N ARG A 238 1.81 26.85 3.85
CA ARG A 238 1.98 28.29 3.57
C ARG A 238 0.66 28.99 3.24
N ARG A 239 -0.32 28.27 2.69
CA ARG A 239 -1.65 28.79 2.34
C ARG A 239 -2.69 28.60 3.46
N GLY A 240 -2.30 28.06 4.61
CA GLY A 240 -3.21 27.81 5.73
C GLY A 240 -4.18 26.63 5.51
N MET A 241 -3.81 25.69 4.63
CA MET A 241 -4.57 24.47 4.33
C MET A 241 -4.08 23.25 5.10
#